data_AF-A0A1N6FJH6-F1
#
_entry.id   AF-A0A1N6FJH6-F1
#
_cell.length_a   1.000
_cell.length_b   1.000
_cell.length_c   1.000
_cell.angle_alpha   90.00
_cell.angle_beta   90.00
_cell.angle_gamma   90.00
#
_symmetry.space_group_name_H-M   'P 1'
#
loop_
_entity.id
_entity.type
_entity.pdbx_description
1 polymer ?
#
loop_
_entity_poly.entity_id
_entity_poly.type
_entity_poly.pdbx_seq_one_letter_code
_entity_poly.pdbx_strand_id
1 'polypeptide(L)'
;MRRVITVFFLSLCLHTFAQQKENSSTRKFINNAEFTQVNKNWNITADFKSGIGEEVSFFPVEAIDLKTNQKIKSIQVEMNAKYDFMGKSRSFF
;
A
#
# COMPACT_ATOMS: atom_id res chain seq x y z
N MET A 1 -54.36 -25.89 4.69
CA MET A 1 -53.64 -25.51 5.93
C MET A 1 -52.32 -26.25 6.10
N ARG A 2 -52.28 -27.58 6.30
CA ARG A 2 -51.03 -28.33 6.57
C ARG A 2 -49.89 -28.09 5.57
N ARG A 3 -50.16 -28.18 4.26
CA ARG A 3 -49.14 -27.94 3.21
C ARG A 3 -48.55 -26.53 3.23
N VAL A 4 -49.37 -25.52 3.55
CA VAL A 4 -48.94 -24.12 3.63
C VAL A 4 -48.01 -23.93 4.83
N ILE A 5 -48.34 -24.55 5.97
CA ILE A 5 -47.49 -24.55 7.17
C ILE A 5 -46.14 -25.22 6.88
N THR A 6 -46.13 -26.32 6.13
CA THR A 6 -44.88 -27.02 5.76
C THR A 6 -44.00 -26.16 4.86
N VAL A 7 -44.58 -25.48 3.86
CA VAL A 7 -43.84 -24.57 2.96
C VAL A 7 -43.30 -23.36 3.73
N PHE A 8 -44.09 -22.81 4.65
CA PHE A 8 -43.66 -21.72 5.52
C PHE A 8 -42.48 -22.11 6.42
N PHE A 9 -42.54 -23.30 7.02
CA PHE A 9 -41.44 -23.82 7.84
C PHE A 9 -40.16 -24.05 7.01
N LEU A 10 -40.31 -24.54 5.77
CA LEU A 10 -39.19 -24.74 4.86
C LEU A 10 -38.53 -23.41 4.48
N SER A 11 -39.33 -22.38 4.20
CA SER A 11 -38.84 -21.03 3.91
C SER A 11 -38.09 -20.42 5.10
N LEU A 12 -38.59 -20.64 6.33
CA LEU A 12 -37.96 -20.11 7.54
C LEU A 12 -36.56 -20.73 7.77
N CYS A 13 -36.42 -22.05 7.58
CA CYS A 13 -35.11 -22.72 7.65
C CYS A 13 -34.12 -22.17 6.62
N LEU A 14 -34.56 -21.92 5.38
CA LEU A 14 -33.68 -21.38 4.35
C LEU A 14 -33.17 -19.97 4.71
N HIS A 15 -33.98 -19.16 5.39
CA HIS A 15 -33.55 -17.83 5.82
C HIS A 15 -32.56 -17.85 7.00
N THR A 16 -32.62 -18.84 7.89
CA THR A 16 -31.71 -18.91 9.05
C THR A 16 -30.33 -19.48 8.71
N PHE A 17 -30.21 -20.33 7.68
CA PHE A 17 -28.94 -20.97 7.29
C PHE A 17 -28.23 -20.27 6.12
N ALA A 18 -28.91 -19.45 5.32
CA ALA A 18 -28.30 -18.79 4.16
C ALA A 18 -27.42 -17.58 4.50
N GLN A 19 -27.54 -17.01 5.70
CA GLN A 19 -26.79 -15.81 6.10
C GLN A 19 -25.53 -16.19 6.89
N GLN A 20 -24.42 -16.41 6.18
CA GLN A 20 -23.09 -16.45 6.79
C GLN A 20 -22.79 -15.07 7.39
N LYS A 21 -22.73 -14.99 8.72
CA LYS A 21 -22.53 -13.72 9.46
C LYS A 21 -21.09 -13.20 9.35
N GLU A 22 -20.16 -14.06 8.96
CA GLU A 22 -18.74 -13.76 8.92
C GLU A 22 -18.30 -13.24 7.54
N ASN A 23 -17.48 -12.19 7.53
CA ASN A 23 -16.88 -11.67 6.31
C ASN A 23 -15.99 -12.73 5.63
N SER A 24 -16.02 -12.77 4.30
CA SER A 24 -15.12 -13.64 3.53
C SER A 24 -13.65 -13.33 3.83
N SER A 25 -12.79 -14.34 3.65
CA SER A 25 -11.33 -14.19 3.80
C SER A 25 -10.78 -13.05 2.94
N THR A 26 -11.27 -12.91 1.71
CA THR A 26 -10.94 -11.80 0.81
C THR A 26 -11.34 -10.45 1.37
N ARG A 27 -12.54 -10.32 1.97
CA ARG A 27 -12.98 -9.07 2.57
C ARG A 27 -12.15 -8.69 3.79
N LYS A 28 -11.74 -9.67 4.60
CA LYS A 28 -10.82 -9.46 5.73
C LYS A 28 -9.44 -9.02 5.24
N PHE A 29 -8.91 -9.66 4.21
CA PHE A 29 -7.64 -9.28 3.60
C PHE A 29 -7.65 -7.83 3.10
N ILE A 30 -8.67 -7.44 2.33
CA ILE A 30 -8.81 -6.06 1.82
C ILE A 30 -8.94 -5.06 2.97
N ASN A 31 -9.75 -5.36 3.99
CA ASN A 31 -9.92 -4.47 5.13
C ASN A 31 -8.63 -4.31 5.95
N ASN A 32 -7.77 -5.33 6.00
CA ASN A 32 -6.52 -5.29 6.75
C ASN A 32 -5.34 -4.74 5.93
N ALA A 33 -5.38 -4.79 4.60
CA ALA A 33 -4.30 -4.33 3.74
C ALA A 33 -4.08 -2.82 3.83
N GLU A 34 -2.92 -2.35 4.26
CA GLU A 34 -2.60 -0.91 4.30
C GLU A 34 -2.16 -0.42 2.92
N PHE A 35 -2.71 0.72 2.49
CA PHE A 35 -2.43 1.29 1.17
C PHE A 35 -1.96 2.72 1.32
N THR A 36 -0.71 2.99 0.92
CA THR A 36 -0.12 4.33 0.95
C THR A 36 0.28 4.74 -0.45
N GLN A 37 -0.19 5.90 -0.89
CA GLN A 37 0.26 6.55 -2.11
C GLN A 37 1.39 7.52 -1.79
N VAL A 38 2.49 7.47 -2.57
CA VAL A 38 3.61 8.40 -2.42
C VAL A 38 3.67 9.31 -3.65
N ASN A 39 3.44 10.60 -3.44
CA ASN A 39 3.55 11.62 -4.49
C ASN A 39 4.89 12.33 -4.37
N LYS A 40 5.78 12.10 -5.34
CA LYS A 40 7.09 12.74 -5.41
C LYS A 40 7.07 13.99 -6.29
N ASN A 41 7.63 15.08 -5.79
CA ASN A 41 7.86 16.28 -6.61
C ASN A 41 9.26 16.23 -7.24
N TRP A 42 9.34 15.93 -8.54
CA TRP A 42 10.60 15.84 -9.28
C TRP A 42 11.23 17.20 -9.62
N ASN A 43 10.52 18.31 -9.40
CA ASN A 43 11.03 19.65 -9.69
C ASN A 43 11.87 20.22 -8.55
N ILE A 44 11.84 19.59 -7.37
CA ILE A 44 12.55 20.05 -6.18
C ILE A 44 13.39 18.88 -5.68
N THR A 45 14.71 19.00 -5.80
CA THR A 45 15.66 18.00 -5.32
C THR A 45 16.79 18.72 -4.61
N ALA A 46 17.24 18.17 -3.49
CA ALA A 46 18.51 18.57 -2.87
C ALA A 46 19.52 17.44 -3.06
N ASP A 47 20.59 17.70 -3.79
CA ASP A 47 21.62 16.71 -4.09
C ASP A 47 22.89 16.98 -3.28
N PHE A 48 23.36 15.97 -2.56
CA PHE A 48 24.62 15.98 -1.84
C PHE A 48 25.59 15.04 -2.54
N LYS A 49 26.59 15.62 -3.21
CA LYS A 49 27.64 14.89 -3.90
C LYS A 49 28.91 14.84 -3.05
N SER A 50 29.41 13.63 -2.85
CA SER A 50 30.76 13.38 -2.38
C SER A 50 31.73 13.46 -3.55
N GLY A 51 32.95 13.96 -3.32
CA GLY A 51 33.97 14.16 -4.35
C GLY A 51 34.49 12.89 -5.03
N ILE A 52 34.13 11.71 -4.52
CA ILE A 52 34.57 10.39 -5.01
C ILE A 52 33.46 9.57 -5.70
N GLY A 53 32.33 10.20 -6.07
CA GLY A 53 31.29 9.58 -6.88
C GLY A 53 30.05 9.07 -6.12
N GLU A 54 29.94 9.38 -4.83
CA GLU A 54 28.68 9.16 -4.08
C GLU A 54 27.76 10.37 -4.22
N GLU A 55 26.47 10.14 -4.39
CA GLU A 55 25.42 11.14 -4.50
C GLU A 55 24.22 10.72 -3.63
N VAL A 56 23.74 11.64 -2.80
CA VAL A 56 22.51 11.46 -2.01
C VAL A 56 21.52 12.54 -2.43
N SER A 57 20.41 12.12 -3.02
CA SER A 57 19.33 13.00 -3.48
C SER A 57 18.15 12.94 -2.51
N PHE A 58 17.67 14.10 -2.10
CA PHE A 58 16.51 14.27 -1.22
C PHE A 58 15.35 14.84 -2.03
N PHE A 59 14.22 14.11 -2.04
CA PHE A 59 12.99 14.51 -2.71
C PHE A 59 11.89 14.77 -1.68
N PRO A 60 11.22 15.94 -1.69
CA PRO A 60 10.02 16.14 -0.91
C PRO A 60 8.91 15.25 -1.47
N VAL A 61 8.26 14.49 -0.58
CA VAL A 61 7.16 13.61 -0.94
C VAL A 61 5.95 13.84 -0.04
N GLU A 62 4.75 13.67 -0.60
CA GLU A 62 3.51 13.59 0.16
C GLU A 62 3.06 12.13 0.19
N ALA A 63 3.06 11.53 1.39
CA ALA A 63 2.49 10.20 1.62
C ALA A 63 1.02 10.35 2.00
N ILE A 64 0.13 9.64 1.32
CA ILE A 64 -1.32 9.65 1.55
C ILE A 64 -1.75 8.23 1.91
N ASP A 65 -2.29 8.06 3.11
CA ASP A 65 -2.99 6.82 3.48
C ASP A 65 -4.33 6.78 2.75
N LEU A 66 -4.53 5.80 1.88
CA LEU A 66 -5.73 5.69 1.04
C LEU A 66 -6.96 5.20 1.81
N LYS A 67 -6.80 4.66 3.03
CA LYS A 67 -7.92 4.29 3.90
C LYS A 67 -8.43 5.46 4.72
N THR A 68 -7.51 6.20 5.34
CA THR A 68 -7.86 7.30 6.25
C THR A 68 -7.88 8.66 5.56
N ASN A 69 -7.34 8.73 4.33
CA ASN A 69 -7.10 9.95 3.57
C ASN A 69 -6.19 10.95 4.31
N GLN A 70 -5.41 10.47 5.29
CA GLN A 70 -4.44 11.29 6.01
C GLN A 70 -3.22 11.54 5.13
N LYS A 71 -2.76 12.79 5.15
CA LYS A 71 -1.62 13.25 4.37
C LYS A 71 -0.46 13.58 5.30
N ILE A 72 0.71 13.04 4.99
CA ILE A 72 1.94 13.27 5.74
C ILE A 72 3.00 13.76 4.76
N LYS A 73 3.59 14.93 5.08
CA LYS A 73 4.76 15.43 4.37
C LYS A 73 5.98 14.66 4.85
N SER A 74 6.76 14.13 3.92
CA SER A 74 7.97 13.37 4.20
C SER A 74 9.05 13.70 3.18
N ILE A 75 10.23 13.11 3.36
CA ILE A 75 11.37 13.23 2.47
C ILE A 75 11.78 11.82 2.06
N GLN A 76 11.85 11.58 0.75
CA GLN A 76 12.45 10.38 0.19
C GLN A 76 13.93 10.62 -0.04
N VAL A 77 14.76 9.67 0.39
CA VAL A 77 16.21 9.69 0.22
C VAL A 77 16.57 8.64 -0.81
N GLU A 78 17.33 9.03 -1.83
CA GLU A 78 17.93 8.14 -2.80
C GLU A 78 19.44 8.29 -2.74
N MET A 79 20.14 7.18 -2.50
CA MET A 79 21.60 7.15 -2.47
C MET A 79 22.09 6.41 -3.70
N ASN A 80 22.90 7.07 -4.50
CA ASN A 80 23.62 6.50 -5.62
C ASN A 80 25.10 6.51 -5.28
N ALA A 81 25.72 5.34 -5.09
CA ALA A 81 27.15 5.25 -4.86
C ALA A 81 27.82 4.69 -6.12
N LYS A 82 28.59 5.53 -6.81
CA LYS A 82 29.48 5.10 -7.88
C LYS A 82 30.90 5.17 -7.38
N TYR A 83 31.54 4.02 -7.28
CA TYR A 83 32.97 3.95 -7.00
C TYR A 83 33.70 3.83 -8.32
N ASP A 84 34.43 4.87 -8.72
CA ASP A 84 35.33 4.84 -9.87
C ASP A 84 36.78 4.90 -9.39
N PHE A 85 37.46 3.75 -9.44
CA PHE A 85 38.86 3.65 -9.07
C PHE A 85 39.64 3.00 -10.21
N MET A 86 40.59 3.75 -10.77
CA MET A 86 41.46 3.33 -11.86
C MET A 86 40.68 2.78 -13.08
N GLY A 87 39.59 3.45 -13.47
CA GLY A 87 38.81 3.10 -14.67
C GLY A 87 37.88 1.89 -14.51
N LYS A 88 37.70 1.38 -13.28
CA LYS A 88 36.70 0.36 -12.95
C LYS A 88 35.57 1.02 -12.15
N SER A 89 34.46 1.29 -12.82
CA SER A 89 33.23 1.78 -12.19
C SER A 89 32.39 0.61 -11.65
N ARG A 90 31.96 0.71 -10.39
CA ARG A 90 30.91 -0.14 -9.80
C ARG A 90 29.79 0.75 -9.26
N SER A 91 28.54 0.46 -9.65
CA SER A 91 27.35 1.07 -9.05
C SER A 91 26.88 0.20 -7.89
N PHE A 92 26.60 0.84 -6.76
CA PHE A 92 25.90 0.23 -5.66
C PHE A 92 24.59 0.97 -5.50
N PHE A 93 23.50 0.20 -5.43
CA PHE A 93 22.09 0.60 -5.40
C PHE A 93 21.48 0.95 -6.76
#